data_AF-A0AAJ2K7A3-F1
#
_entry.id   AF-A0AAJ2K7A3-F1
#
_cell.length_a   1.000
_cell.length_b   1.000
_cell.length_c   1.000
_cell.angle_alpha   90.00
_cell.angle_beta   90.00
_cell.angle_gamma   90.00
#
_symmetry.space_group_name_H-M   'P 1'
#
loop_
_entity.id
_entity.type
_entity.pdbx_description
1 polymer ?
#
loop_
_entity_poly.entity_id
_entity_poly.type
_entity_poly.pdbx_seq_one_letter_code
_entity_poly.pdbx_strand_id
1 'polypeptide(L)'
;MSNSSDKLLASLCYFSVFFAPILFPIVVWILTKYPVTTHAKKSIIYHILPWISMTLAAIFFGLSQSTSNIPLYFTLGIILLVMAFLTYVYNLYCGVKVLITKEL
;
A
#
# COMPACT_ATOMS: atom_id res chain seq x y z
N MET A 1 -13.56 23.79 2.72
CA MET A 1 -14.41 22.79 2.03
C MET A 1 -13.58 22.14 0.93
N SER A 2 -13.18 20.87 1.12
CA SER A 2 -12.57 20.09 0.03
C SER A 2 -13.63 19.84 -1.05
N ASN A 3 -13.33 20.12 -2.31
CA ASN A 3 -14.27 19.85 -3.39
C ASN A 3 -14.39 18.33 -3.61
N SER A 4 -15.52 17.86 -4.11
CA SER A 4 -15.75 16.42 -4.37
C SER A 4 -14.66 15.80 -5.26
N SER A 5 -14.07 16.58 -6.16
CA SER A 5 -12.94 16.19 -7.01
C SER A 5 -11.68 15.85 -6.21
N ASP A 6 -11.38 16.61 -5.14
CA ASP A 6 -10.20 16.39 -4.30
C ASP A 6 -10.31 15.07 -3.53
N LYS A 7 -11.51 14.77 -3.04
CA LYS A 7 -11.84 13.48 -2.40
C LYS A 7 -11.67 12.31 -3.35
N LEU A 8 -12.23 12.44 -4.55
CA LEU A 8 -12.15 11.43 -5.58
C LEU A 8 -10.68 11.18 -5.93
N LEU A 9 -9.91 12.23 -6.19
CA LEU A 9 -8.50 12.15 -6.53
C LEU A 9 -7.65 11.52 -5.40
N ALA A 10 -7.88 11.93 -4.15
CA ALA A 10 -7.21 11.35 -2.99
C ALA A 10 -7.55 9.86 -2.78
N SER A 11 -8.81 9.47 -2.99
CA SER A 11 -9.24 8.07 -2.90
C SER A 11 -8.66 7.19 -4.02
N LEU A 12 -8.56 7.74 -5.23
CA LEU A 12 -7.95 7.07 -6.38
C LEU A 12 -6.45 6.83 -6.16
N CYS A 13 -5.75 7.64 -5.36
CA CYS A 13 -4.38 7.33 -4.98
C CYS A 13 -4.32 5.97 -4.27
N TYR A 14 -5.19 5.72 -3.30
CA TYR A 14 -5.25 4.42 -2.62
C TYR A 14 -5.68 3.29 -3.57
N PHE A 15 -6.69 3.50 -4.41
CA PHE A 15 -7.16 2.49 -5.37
C PHE A 15 -6.25 2.25 -6.57
N SER A 16 -5.23 3.07 -6.76
CA SER A 16 -4.25 2.88 -7.83
C SER A 16 -3.54 1.53 -7.81
N VAL A 17 -3.66 0.78 -6.71
CA VAL A 17 -3.13 -0.58 -6.56
C VAL A 17 -3.67 -1.52 -7.64
N PHE A 18 -4.84 -1.22 -8.21
CA PHE A 18 -5.47 -2.03 -9.25
C PHE A 18 -5.03 -1.69 -10.68
N PHE A 19 -4.39 -0.52 -10.92
CA PHE A 19 -4.09 -0.07 -12.28
C PHE A 19 -2.70 0.56 -12.47
N ALA A 20 -2.25 1.41 -11.55
CA ALA A 20 -0.96 2.10 -11.62
C ALA A 20 -0.41 2.42 -10.21
N PRO A 21 0.00 1.38 -9.45
CA PRO A 21 0.14 1.43 -7.99
C PRO A 21 1.00 2.58 -7.48
N ILE A 22 2.14 2.82 -8.12
CA ILE A 22 3.10 3.84 -7.69
C ILE A 22 3.05 5.07 -8.59
N LEU A 23 2.88 4.86 -9.90
CA LEU A 23 2.92 5.94 -10.89
C LEU A 23 1.80 6.96 -10.66
N PHE A 24 0.57 6.51 -10.43
CA PHE A 24 -0.57 7.40 -10.27
C PHE A 24 -0.45 8.26 -9.00
N PRO A 25 -0.19 7.69 -7.80
CA PRO A 25 0.02 8.50 -6.60
C PRO A 25 1.18 9.49 -6.70
N ILE A 26 2.27 9.14 -7.40
CA ILE A 26 3.39 10.07 -7.63
C ILE A 26 2.94 11.27 -8.47
N VAL A 27 2.26 11.03 -9.59
CA VAL A 27 1.75 12.10 -10.47
C VAL A 27 0.81 13.01 -9.68
N VAL A 28 -0.12 12.45 -8.91
CA VAL A 28 -1.04 13.24 -8.07
C VAL A 28 -0.28 14.02 -6.99
N TRP A 29 0.72 13.41 -6.34
CA TRP A 29 1.51 14.07 -5.30
C TRP A 29 2.26 15.31 -5.81
N ILE A 30 2.79 15.25 -7.04
CA ILE A 30 3.52 16.37 -7.65
C ILE A 30 2.58 17.48 -8.14
N LEU A 31 1.40 17.11 -8.67
CA LEU A 31 0.52 18.05 -9.37
C LEU A 31 -0.56 18.69 -8.48
N THR A 32 -0.78 18.20 -7.26
CA THR A 32 -1.86 18.69 -6.38
C THR A 32 -1.33 19.51 -5.21
N LYS A 33 -2.25 20.11 -4.44
CA LYS A 33 -1.93 20.85 -3.20
C LYS A 33 -2.55 20.15 -1.98
N TYR A 34 -2.20 20.64 -0.79
CA TYR A 34 -2.84 20.22 0.44
C TYR A 34 -4.36 20.42 0.34
N PRO A 35 -5.20 19.48 0.83
CA PRO A 35 -4.86 18.25 1.59
C PRO A 35 -4.60 16.98 0.75
N VAL A 36 -4.87 17.00 -0.56
CA VAL A 36 -4.75 15.83 -1.46
C VAL A 36 -3.33 15.27 -1.50
N THR A 37 -2.31 16.14 -1.47
CA THR A 37 -0.90 15.75 -1.46
C THR A 37 -0.53 14.84 -0.29
N THR A 38 -1.16 15.03 0.87
CA THR A 38 -0.93 14.20 2.06
C THR A 38 -1.39 12.75 1.83
N HIS A 39 -2.56 12.58 1.22
CA HIS A 39 -3.09 11.26 0.87
C HIS A 39 -2.32 10.59 -0.25
N ALA A 40 -1.91 11.35 -1.27
CA ALA A 40 -1.08 10.85 -2.35
C ALA A 40 0.27 10.30 -1.83
N LYS A 41 0.97 11.09 -1.01
CA LYS A 41 2.22 10.65 -0.35
C LYS A 41 2.01 9.42 0.53
N LYS A 42 0.95 9.41 1.34
CA LYS A 42 0.65 8.30 2.26
C LYS A 42 0.30 7.01 1.49
N SER A 43 -0.42 7.13 0.39
CA SER A 43 -0.76 6.00 -0.46
C SER A 43 0.50 5.35 -1.05
N ILE A 44 1.50 6.13 -1.51
CA ILE A 44 2.78 5.59 -2.01
C ILE A 44 3.43 4.64 -0.98
N ILE A 45 3.43 5.02 0.31
CA ILE A 45 4.00 4.19 1.38
C ILE A 45 3.23 2.86 1.49
N TYR A 46 1.90 2.90 1.41
CA TYR A 46 1.08 1.69 1.47
C TYR A 46 1.18 0.81 0.22
N HIS A 47 1.65 1.32 -0.91
CA HIS A 47 1.99 0.50 -2.08
C HIS A 47 3.35 -0.15 -1.93
N ILE A 48 4.33 0.57 -1.40
CA ILE A 48 5.70 0.07 -1.25
C ILE A 48 5.78 -1.02 -0.16
N LEU A 49 5.02 -0.88 0.93
CA LEU A 49 5.10 -1.77 2.07
C LEU A 49 4.76 -3.25 1.73
N PRO A 50 3.66 -3.57 1.02
CA PRO A 50 3.39 -4.92 0.53
C PRO A 50 4.51 -5.49 -0.35
N TRP A 51 5.10 -4.67 -1.23
CA TRP A 51 6.19 -5.11 -2.11
C TRP A 51 7.46 -5.47 -1.33
N ILE A 52 7.81 -4.67 -0.31
CA ILE A 52 8.93 -4.98 0.59
C ILE A 52 8.64 -6.28 1.35
N SER A 53 7.44 -6.42 1.91
CA SER A 53 7.04 -7.63 2.64
C SER A 53 7.06 -8.88 1.75
N MET A 54 6.57 -8.81 0.50
CA MET A 54 6.64 -9.91 -0.46
C MET A 54 8.07 -10.27 -0.85
N THR A 55 8.92 -9.27 -1.09
CA THR A 55 10.34 -9.49 -1.42
C THR A 55 11.04 -10.20 -0.27
N LEU A 56 10.81 -9.76 0.96
CA LEU A 56 11.39 -10.36 2.14
C LEU A 56 10.85 -11.79 2.38
N ALA A 57 9.55 -12.01 2.15
CA ALA A 57 8.96 -13.34 2.20
C ALA A 57 9.61 -14.31 1.19
N ALA A 58 9.85 -13.85 -0.04
CA ALA A 58 10.53 -14.65 -1.07
C ALA A 58 11.97 -15.01 -0.67
N ILE A 59 12.72 -14.08 -0.06
CA ILE A 59 14.05 -14.35 0.49
C ILE A 59 13.97 -15.44 1.58
N PHE A 60 13.02 -15.31 2.52
CA PHE A 60 12.85 -16.29 3.59
C PHE A 60 12.45 -17.68 3.08
N PHE A 61 11.59 -17.77 2.06
CA PHE A 61 11.28 -19.04 1.41
C PHE A 61 12.48 -19.62 0.66
N GLY A 62 13.32 -18.79 0.02
CA GLY A 62 14.58 -19.26 -0.57
C GLY A 62 15.52 -19.84 0.49
N LEU A 63 15.64 -19.16 1.63
CA LEU A 63 16.45 -19.61 2.76
C LEU A 63 15.91 -20.89 3.42
N SER A 64 14.59 -21.09 3.46
CA SER A 64 14.00 -22.32 4.02
C SER A 64 14.40 -23.56 3.21
N GLN A 65 14.73 -23.42 1.93
CA GLN A 65 15.18 -24.55 1.10
C GLN A 65 16.67 -24.87 1.26
N SER A 66 17.47 -23.93 1.80
CA SER A 66 18.94 -24.00 1.80
C SER A 66 19.54 -24.21 3.19
N THR A 67 18.72 -24.28 4.23
CA THR A 67 19.16 -24.30 5.64
C THR A 67 18.51 -25.42 6.43
N SER A 68 19.12 -25.81 7.55
CA SER A 68 18.57 -26.84 8.46
C SER A 68 17.36 -26.36 9.27
N ASN A 69 17.14 -25.04 9.39
CA ASN A 69 16.06 -24.43 10.17
C ASN A 69 14.82 -24.11 9.32
N ILE A 70 14.39 -25.07 8.48
CA ILE A 70 13.27 -24.94 7.55
C ILE A 70 12.00 -24.37 8.20
N PRO A 71 11.53 -24.88 9.37
CA PRO A 71 10.26 -24.42 9.94
C PRO A 71 10.28 -22.93 10.34
N LEU A 72 11.43 -22.42 10.79
CA LEU A 72 11.58 -21.03 11.21
C LEU A 72 11.47 -20.08 10.03
N TYR A 73 12.24 -20.32 8.95
CA TYR A 73 12.21 -19.41 7.79
C TYR A 73 10.90 -19.51 7.01
N PHE A 74 10.29 -20.69 6.95
CA PHE A 74 8.99 -20.87 6.32
C PHE A 74 7.87 -20.12 7.07
N THR A 75 7.85 -20.21 8.40
CA THR A 75 6.87 -19.48 9.22
C THR A 75 7.06 -17.97 9.13
N LEU A 76 8.31 -17.47 9.13
CA LEU A 76 8.60 -16.05 8.89
C LEU A 76 8.12 -15.57 7.51
N GLY A 77 8.31 -16.37 6.46
CA GLY A 77 7.80 -16.08 5.12
C GLY A 77 6.27 -15.95 5.09
N ILE A 78 5.56 -16.85 5.77
CA ILE A 78 4.09 -16.79 5.89
C ILE A 78 3.65 -15.52 6.62
N ILE A 79 4.27 -15.18 7.75
CA ILE A 79 3.93 -13.97 8.52
C ILE A 79 4.07 -12.72 7.65
N LEU A 80 5.13 -12.63 6.84
CA LEU A 80 5.35 -11.52 5.93
C LEU A 80 4.32 -11.44 4.81
N LEU A 81 3.86 -12.59 4.27
CA LEU A 81 2.76 -12.61 3.30
C LEU A 81 1.44 -12.12 3.92
N VAL A 82 1.13 -12.55 5.14
CA VAL A 82 -0.06 -12.07 5.87
C VAL A 82 0.03 -10.56 6.09
N MET A 83 1.20 -10.05 6.50
CA MET A 83 1.44 -8.61 6.65
C MET A 83 1.28 -7.84 5.33
N ALA A 84 1.78 -8.39 4.21
CA ALA A 84 1.59 -7.80 2.88
C ALA A 84 0.10 -7.72 2.50
N PHE A 85 -0.66 -8.78 2.80
CA PHE A 85 -2.09 -8.81 2.56
C PHE A 85 -2.86 -7.81 3.43
N LEU A 86 -2.56 -7.75 4.73
CA LEU A 86 -3.21 -6.81 5.66
C LEU A 86 -2.94 -5.35 5.28
N THR A 87 -1.71 -5.03 4.87
CA THR A 87 -1.35 -3.67 4.42
C THR A 87 -2.02 -3.31 3.11
N TYR A 88 -2.15 -4.26 2.19
CA TYR A 88 -2.95 -4.10 0.97
C TYR A 88 -4.43 -3.81 1.28
N VAL A 89 -5.07 -4.58 2.16
CA VAL A 89 -6.46 -4.34 2.57
C VAL A 89 -6.61 -3.00 3.29
N TYR A 90 -5.66 -2.63 4.15
CA TYR A 90 -5.66 -1.35 4.84
C TYR A 90 -5.56 -0.16 3.87
N ASN A 91 -4.78 -0.31 2.81
CA ASN A 91 -4.70 0.68 1.73
C ASN A 91 -6.09 0.91 1.09
N LEU A 92 -6.82 -0.17 0.78
CA LEU A 92 -8.19 -0.09 0.25
C LEU A 92 -9.15 0.56 1.23
N TYR A 93 -9.09 0.17 2.50
CA TYR A 93 -9.88 0.77 3.56
C TYR A 93 -9.66 2.29 3.63
N CYS A 94 -8.41 2.75 3.53
CA CYS A 94 -8.12 4.19 3.49
C CYS A 94 -8.74 4.88 2.27
N GLY A 95 -8.72 4.25 1.10
CA GLY A 95 -9.40 4.77 -0.09
C GLY A 95 -10.90 4.97 0.12
N VAL A 96 -11.59 3.93 0.62
CA VAL A 96 -13.03 3.98 0.93
C VAL A 96 -13.33 5.03 2.01
N LYS A 97 -12.50 5.08 3.07
CA LYS A 97 -12.64 6.07 4.14
C LYS A 97 -12.58 7.49 3.59
N VAL A 98 -11.62 7.81 2.72
CA VAL A 98 -11.48 9.14 2.12
C VAL A 98 -12.69 9.52 1.27
N LEU A 99 -13.30 8.58 0.55
CA LEU A 99 -14.52 8.81 -0.23
C LEU A 99 -15.73 9.19 0.64
N ILE A 100 -15.89 8.53 1.78
CA ILE A 100 -17.07 8.70 2.63
C ILE A 100 -16.91 9.90 3.59
N THR A 101 -15.68 10.35 3.85
CA THR A 101 -15.41 11.42 4.82
C THR A 101 -15.97 12.77 4.33
N LYS A 102 -16.55 13.56 5.25
CA LYS A 102 -17.15 14.87 4.94
C LYS A 102 -16.12 15.96 4.63
N GLU A 103 -14.92 15.87 5.17
CA GLU A 103 -13.80 16.80 4.90
C GLU A 103 -12.48 16.03 4.76
N LEU A 104 -11.51 16.59 4.02
CA LEU A 104 -10.15 16.05 3.88
C LEU A 104 -9.20 16.69 4.91
#